data_AF-A0A3M7D0D3-F1
#
_entry.id   AF-A0A3M7D0D3-F1
#
_cell.length_a   1.000
_cell.length_b   1.000
_cell.length_c   1.000
_cell.angle_alpha   90.00
_cell.angle_beta   90.00
_cell.angle_gamma   90.00
#
_symmetry.space_group_name_H-M   'P 1'
#
loop_
_entity.id
_entity.type
_entity.pdbx_description
1 polymer ?
#
loop_
_entity_poly.entity_id
_entity_poly.type
_entity_poly.pdbx_seq_one_letter_code
_entity_poly.pdbx_strand_id
1 'polypeptide(L)'
;MPASSIIGHDVDEKVKSLPRSTLVCTVLVQRVHIAGQQRHHYRRGNFISPKSHTNSMAPTSADPAASAGRPVSVLFVCLGNICRSPMAEGVFRNVTHAGTPQQHPLIKEIDSCGTGAYHAGDSPDSRTMSVLADNGLTDYKHRARKLRTPEDFLRFDYILGMDQDNVVDIRDEAKKAAKKGLVNQEEALAKVHLYGSFGGKSQKEQVQDPYYGARDGFTIAYDQLSRFSKGLVAHIEQEAARDLGKTTA
;
A
#
# COMPACT_ATOMS: atom_id res chain seq x y z
N MET A 1 15.29 66.47 5.36
CA MET A 1 16.25 67.11 4.42
C MET A 1 17.60 67.21 5.12
N PRO A 2 18.75 67.00 4.46
CA PRO A 2 19.03 66.43 3.12
C PRO A 2 19.82 65.09 3.20
N ALA A 3 19.65 64.13 2.27
CA ALA A 3 20.30 63.96 0.94
C ALA A 3 21.76 63.45 1.06
N SER A 4 22.35 62.53 0.27
CA SER A 4 22.13 61.96 -1.07
C SER A 4 22.96 60.64 -1.17
N SER A 5 22.55 59.62 -1.95
CA SER A 5 23.04 59.22 -3.31
C SER A 5 24.58 59.01 -3.38
N ILE A 6 25.21 58.02 -4.03
CA ILE A 6 25.24 57.55 -5.44
C ILE A 6 26.07 56.21 -5.35
N ILE A 7 25.87 55.11 -6.10
CA ILE A 7 26.45 54.77 -7.42
C ILE A 7 26.04 53.33 -7.73
N GLY A 8 25.38 53.13 -8.89
CA GLY A 8 25.27 51.84 -9.54
C GLY A 8 26.46 51.57 -10.44
N HIS A 9 26.68 50.32 -10.82
CA HIS A 9 27.30 49.97 -12.09
C HIS A 9 26.85 48.58 -12.52
N ASP A 10 26.08 48.57 -13.61
CA ASP A 10 25.97 47.46 -14.53
C ASP A 10 27.35 46.95 -14.95
N VAL A 11 27.48 45.63 -15.07
CA VAL A 11 28.35 45.02 -16.08
C VAL A 11 27.60 43.89 -16.78
N ASP A 12 27.33 44.18 -18.03
CA ASP A 12 26.79 43.33 -19.07
C ASP A 12 27.75 42.19 -19.47
N GLU A 13 27.14 41.07 -19.86
CA GLU A 13 27.42 40.31 -21.09
C GLU A 13 28.80 39.65 -21.34
N LYS A 14 28.81 38.30 -21.48
CA LYS A 14 29.27 37.53 -22.67
C LYS A 14 29.43 36.03 -22.33
N VAL A 15 28.65 35.12 -22.92
CA VAL A 15 28.80 34.48 -24.26
C VAL A 15 29.82 33.33 -24.29
N LYS A 16 29.31 32.10 -24.55
CA LYS A 16 29.87 30.95 -25.34
C LYS A 16 29.39 29.61 -24.74
N SER A 17 28.43 28.87 -25.33
CA SER A 17 28.40 28.09 -26.59
C SER A 17 28.96 26.65 -26.50
N LEU A 18 28.04 25.66 -26.48
CA LEU A 18 28.02 24.34 -27.20
C LEU A 18 28.98 23.19 -26.76
N PRO A 19 28.78 21.90 -27.19
CA PRO A 19 27.58 21.04 -27.13
C PRO A 19 27.82 19.52 -26.80
N ARG A 20 26.70 18.79 -26.60
CA ARG A 20 26.34 17.34 -26.77
C ARG A 20 27.39 16.25 -27.12
N SER A 21 27.30 15.11 -26.40
CA SER A 21 27.38 13.72 -26.94
C SER A 21 26.78 12.76 -25.90
N THR A 22 25.63 12.10 -26.12
CA THR A 22 25.42 10.80 -26.80
C THR A 22 26.52 9.77 -26.53
N LEU A 23 26.28 8.85 -25.58
CA LEU A 23 26.90 7.53 -25.62
C LEU A 23 25.84 6.46 -25.37
N VAL A 24 25.44 5.86 -26.48
CA VAL A 24 24.71 4.59 -26.57
C VAL A 24 25.72 3.48 -26.23
N CYS A 25 25.41 2.63 -25.26
CA CYS A 25 26.16 1.40 -25.03
C CYS A 25 25.20 0.21 -25.18
N THR A 26 25.19 -0.35 -26.38
CA THR A 26 24.61 -1.65 -26.72
C THR A 26 25.71 -2.72 -26.58
N VAL A 27 25.31 -3.99 -26.67
CA VAL A 27 26.10 -5.24 -26.73
C VAL A 27 26.48 -5.76 -25.32
N LEU A 28 26.19 -6.99 -24.88
CA LEU A 28 26.22 -8.28 -25.57
C LEU A 28 25.28 -9.29 -24.86
N VAL A 29 24.36 -9.91 -25.62
CA VAL A 29 23.67 -11.14 -25.23
C VAL A 29 24.56 -12.30 -25.64
N GLN A 30 25.00 -13.12 -24.69
CA GLN A 30 25.70 -14.37 -25.00
C GLN A 30 24.86 -15.56 -24.52
N ARG A 31 24.34 -16.29 -25.51
CA ARG A 31 23.69 -17.59 -25.37
C ARG A 31 24.74 -18.65 -25.02
N VAL A 32 24.44 -19.52 -24.06
CA VAL A 32 25.01 -20.88 -24.02
C VAL A 32 23.85 -21.86 -23.99
N HIS A 33 23.70 -22.59 -25.10
CA HIS A 33 22.95 -23.83 -25.21
C HIS A 33 23.86 -24.97 -24.77
N ILE A 34 23.43 -25.81 -23.83
CA ILE A 34 23.85 -27.21 -23.77
C ILE A 34 22.61 -28.07 -23.56
N ALA A 35 22.32 -28.88 -24.57
CA ALA A 35 21.34 -29.94 -24.56
C ALA A 35 21.89 -31.18 -23.85
N GLY A 36 21.07 -31.83 -23.02
CA GLY A 36 21.35 -33.13 -22.43
C GLY A 36 20.13 -34.04 -22.54
N GLN A 37 20.04 -34.78 -23.64
CA GLN A 37 19.11 -35.90 -23.82
C GLN A 37 19.55 -37.08 -22.95
N GLN A 38 18.63 -37.63 -22.14
CA GLN A 38 18.72 -39.02 -21.67
C GLN A 38 17.38 -39.68 -22.02
N ARG A 39 17.42 -40.54 -23.03
CA ARG A 39 16.30 -41.38 -23.47
C ARG A 39 16.27 -42.61 -22.55
N HIS A 40 15.19 -42.78 -21.80
CA HIS A 40 14.88 -44.08 -21.20
C HIS A 40 13.81 -44.78 -22.04
N HIS A 41 14.24 -45.89 -22.64
CA HIS A 41 13.39 -46.94 -23.18
C HIS A 41 12.44 -47.45 -22.09
N TYR A 42 11.13 -47.37 -22.31
CA TYR A 42 10.17 -48.19 -21.57
C TYR A 42 9.36 -49.06 -22.54
N ARG A 43 9.40 -50.36 -22.24
CA ARG A 43 8.85 -51.49 -22.99
C ARG A 43 7.32 -51.43 -23.05
N ARG A 44 6.77 -51.85 -24.20
CA ARG A 44 5.37 -52.27 -24.37
C ARG A 44 5.07 -53.43 -23.41
N GLY A 45 4.01 -53.29 -22.64
CA GLY A 45 3.45 -54.32 -21.76
C GLY A 45 1.93 -54.20 -21.69
N ASN A 46 1.28 -55.35 -21.85
CA ASN A 46 -0.15 -55.61 -22.06
C ASN A 46 -1.19 -54.78 -21.29
N PHE A 47 -2.26 -54.54 -22.03
CA PHE A 47 -3.59 -54.06 -21.65
C PHE A 47 -4.34 -55.09 -20.78
N ILE A 48 -4.68 -54.75 -19.53
CA ILE A 48 -5.74 -55.40 -18.73
C ILE A 48 -6.41 -54.32 -17.88
N SER A 49 -7.71 -54.09 -18.13
CA SER A 49 -8.56 -53.16 -17.39
C SER A 49 -9.17 -53.84 -16.16
N PRO A 50 -9.11 -53.24 -14.94
CA PRO A 50 -9.96 -53.64 -13.84
C PRO A 50 -11.15 -52.69 -13.67
N LYS A 51 -12.26 -53.31 -13.28
CA LYS A 51 -13.63 -52.81 -13.24
C LYS A 51 -13.80 -51.62 -12.29
N SER A 52 -14.72 -50.75 -12.68
CA SER A 52 -15.29 -49.65 -11.90
C SER A 52 -15.92 -50.15 -10.61
N HIS A 53 -15.31 -49.81 -9.47
CA HIS A 53 -15.99 -49.74 -8.19
C HIS A 53 -16.11 -48.27 -7.81
N THR A 54 -17.27 -47.67 -8.10
CA THR A 54 -17.63 -46.34 -7.60
C THR A 54 -17.99 -46.48 -6.13
N ASN A 55 -17.00 -46.32 -5.25
CA ASN A 55 -17.29 -45.98 -3.86
C ASN A 55 -17.68 -44.50 -3.83
N SER A 56 -18.97 -44.24 -3.59
CA SER A 56 -19.50 -42.93 -3.26
C SER A 56 -18.85 -42.47 -1.94
N MET A 57 -17.81 -41.65 -2.05
CA MET A 57 -17.36 -40.81 -0.96
C MET A 57 -18.26 -39.58 -0.94
N ALA A 58 -19.03 -39.45 0.14
CA ALA A 58 -19.75 -38.24 0.48
C ALA A 58 -18.80 -37.03 0.42
N PRO A 59 -19.29 -35.83 0.04
CA PRO A 59 -18.46 -34.64 0.00
C PRO A 59 -17.92 -34.36 1.41
N THR A 60 -16.60 -34.53 1.56
CA THR A 60 -15.87 -34.07 2.73
C THR A 60 -16.06 -32.57 2.85
N SER A 61 -16.53 -32.17 4.03
CA SER A 61 -16.70 -30.82 4.56
C SER A 61 -15.90 -29.74 3.85
N ALA A 62 -16.61 -28.69 3.41
CA ALA A 62 -16.09 -27.48 2.80
C ALA A 62 -14.81 -26.96 3.48
N ASP A 63 -13.81 -26.61 2.67
CA ASP A 63 -12.64 -25.87 3.14
C ASP A 63 -13.08 -24.58 3.84
N PRO A 64 -12.71 -24.35 5.11
CA PRO A 64 -13.09 -23.12 5.83
C PRO A 64 -12.49 -21.84 5.21
N ALA A 65 -11.50 -21.99 4.31
CA ALA A 65 -10.95 -20.88 3.53
C ALA A 65 -11.85 -20.47 2.35
N ALA A 66 -12.72 -21.37 1.85
CA ALA A 66 -13.65 -21.07 0.75
C ALA A 66 -14.89 -20.30 1.22
N SER A 67 -15.14 -20.23 2.53
CA SER A 67 -16.28 -19.52 3.14
C SER A 67 -15.95 -18.14 3.70
N ALA A 68 -14.68 -17.70 3.65
CA ALA A 68 -14.29 -16.35 4.02
C ALA A 68 -14.32 -15.47 2.76
N GLY A 69 -14.93 -14.28 2.83
CA GLY A 69 -14.94 -13.33 1.71
C GLY A 69 -13.54 -13.04 1.16
N ARG A 70 -13.44 -12.47 -0.05
CA ARG A 70 -12.15 -12.23 -0.70
C ARG A 70 -11.21 -11.41 0.23
N PRO A 71 -9.96 -11.85 0.46
CA PRO A 71 -9.00 -11.05 1.21
C PRO A 71 -8.70 -9.72 0.50
N VAL A 72 -8.51 -8.65 1.28
CA VAL A 72 -8.32 -7.28 0.78
C VAL A 72 -6.92 -6.73 1.09
N SER A 73 -6.48 -5.80 0.26
CA SER A 73 -5.22 -5.05 0.43
C SER A 73 -5.50 -3.62 0.90
N VAL A 74 -4.78 -3.15 1.93
CA VAL A 74 -4.98 -1.83 2.56
C VAL A 74 -3.73 -0.95 2.46
N LEU A 75 -3.90 0.29 2.00
CA LEU A 75 -2.84 1.29 1.87
C LEU A 75 -3.14 2.52 2.72
N PHE A 76 -2.22 2.86 3.62
CA PHE A 76 -2.30 4.06 4.46
C PHE A 76 -1.52 5.23 3.87
N VAL A 77 -2.11 6.41 3.78
CA VAL A 77 -1.53 7.54 3.06
C VAL A 77 -1.56 8.81 3.91
N CYS A 78 -0.39 9.40 4.17
CA CYS A 78 -0.26 10.74 4.74
C CYS A 78 0.54 11.66 3.81
N LEU A 79 0.98 12.83 4.28
CA LEU A 79 1.81 13.72 3.46
C LEU A 79 3.23 13.17 3.25
N GLY A 80 3.98 12.96 4.34
CA GLY A 80 5.42 12.66 4.29
C GLY A 80 5.82 11.19 4.42
N ASN A 81 4.88 10.30 4.78
CA ASN A 81 5.13 8.88 5.07
C ASN A 81 6.20 8.56 6.12
N ILE A 82 6.37 9.44 7.11
CA ILE A 82 7.28 9.20 8.25
C ILE A 82 6.57 9.17 9.61
N CYS A 83 5.42 9.85 9.76
CA CYS A 83 4.71 9.92 11.04
C CYS A 83 3.43 9.08 11.07
N ARG A 84 2.35 9.61 10.48
CA ARG A 84 0.98 9.08 10.60
C ARG A 84 0.75 7.78 9.85
N SER A 85 1.07 7.71 8.55
CA SER A 85 0.82 6.50 7.77
C SER A 85 1.70 5.30 8.15
N PRO A 86 2.99 5.46 8.54
CA PRO A 86 3.75 4.34 9.11
C PRO A 86 3.18 3.87 10.47
N MET A 87 2.74 4.81 11.32
CA MET A 87 2.07 4.44 12.57
C MET A 87 0.78 3.66 12.30
N ALA A 88 -0.02 4.11 11.32
CA ALA A 88 -1.26 3.44 10.92
C ALA A 88 -1.00 2.01 10.43
N GLU A 89 0.03 1.84 9.59
CA GLU A 89 0.47 0.52 9.12
C GLU A 89 0.89 -0.39 10.27
N GLY A 90 1.79 0.09 11.14
CA GLY A 90 2.24 -0.69 12.31
C GLY A 90 1.06 -1.13 13.18
N VAL A 91 0.19 -0.20 13.56
CA VAL A 91 -1.00 -0.48 14.37
C VAL A 91 -1.93 -1.49 13.68
N PHE A 92 -2.22 -1.29 12.40
CA PHE A 92 -3.13 -2.18 11.68
C PHE A 92 -2.56 -3.59 11.51
N ARG A 93 -1.25 -3.71 11.23
CA ARG A 93 -0.54 -5.00 11.21
C ARG A 93 -0.67 -5.72 12.55
N ASN A 94 -0.53 -5.02 13.67
CA ASN A 94 -0.69 -5.61 14.99
C ASN A 94 -2.14 -6.05 15.25
N VAL A 95 -3.12 -5.21 14.96
CA VAL A 95 -4.56 -5.54 15.12
C VAL A 95 -4.97 -6.75 14.27
N THR A 96 -4.34 -6.93 13.11
CA THR A 96 -4.66 -8.01 12.16
C THR A 96 -3.68 -9.18 12.22
N HIS A 97 -2.73 -9.17 13.18
CA HIS A 97 -1.66 -10.17 13.33
C HIS A 97 -0.91 -10.47 12.01
N ALA A 98 -0.74 -9.45 11.16
CA ALA A 98 -0.21 -9.60 9.82
C ALA A 98 1.24 -10.12 9.81
N GLY A 99 1.51 -11.14 9.00
CA GLY A 99 2.80 -11.83 8.93
C GLY A 99 3.01 -12.90 10.01
N THR A 100 2.00 -13.21 10.81
CA THR A 100 2.03 -14.28 11.81
C THR A 100 1.08 -15.42 11.43
N PRO A 101 1.17 -16.62 12.06
CA PRO A 101 0.19 -17.68 11.84
C PRO A 101 -1.24 -17.32 12.26
N GLN A 102 -1.43 -16.25 13.04
CA GLN A 102 -2.73 -15.73 13.48
C GLN A 102 -3.26 -14.61 12.57
N GLN A 103 -2.63 -14.36 11.42
CA GLN A 103 -3.05 -13.31 10.48
C GLN A 103 -4.54 -13.40 10.16
N HIS A 104 -5.20 -12.25 10.23
CA HIS A 104 -6.61 -12.12 9.92
C HIS A 104 -6.89 -12.59 8.48
N PRO A 105 -7.81 -13.55 8.26
CA PRO A 105 -7.97 -14.23 6.97
C PRO A 105 -8.42 -13.31 5.84
N LEU A 106 -9.13 -12.23 6.18
CA LEU A 106 -9.58 -11.23 5.20
C LEU A 106 -8.52 -10.19 4.83
N ILE A 107 -7.31 -10.25 5.40
CA ILE A 107 -6.27 -9.25 5.16
C ILE A 107 -5.13 -9.89 4.38
N LYS A 108 -4.89 -9.37 3.17
CA LYS A 108 -3.88 -9.89 2.24
C LYS A 108 -2.57 -9.13 2.32
N GLU A 109 -2.65 -7.80 2.23
CA GLU A 109 -1.49 -6.92 2.10
C GLU A 109 -1.75 -5.62 2.85
N ILE A 110 -0.71 -5.10 3.49
CA ILE A 110 -0.75 -3.84 4.22
C ILE A 110 0.52 -3.07 3.85
N ASP A 111 0.36 -1.81 3.48
CA ASP A 111 1.48 -0.92 3.15
C ASP A 111 1.14 0.53 3.54
N SER A 112 2.13 1.41 3.52
CA SER A 112 1.93 2.85 3.67
C SER A 112 2.76 3.68 2.69
N CYS A 113 2.24 4.85 2.34
CA CYS A 113 2.94 5.81 1.49
C CYS A 113 2.60 7.26 1.84
N GLY A 114 3.18 8.18 1.06
CA GLY A 114 3.02 9.62 1.17
C GLY A 114 2.47 10.22 -0.12
N THR A 115 1.64 11.27 -0.03
CA THR A 115 1.26 12.07 -1.21
C THR A 115 2.46 12.89 -1.72
N GLY A 116 3.32 13.32 -0.79
CA GLY A 116 4.64 13.90 -1.05
C GLY A 116 5.75 12.87 -1.18
N ALA A 117 6.90 13.31 -1.69
CA ALA A 117 8.12 12.50 -1.84
C ALA A 117 9.30 13.00 -0.97
N TYR A 118 9.04 13.94 -0.06
CA TYR A 118 10.08 14.67 0.67
C TYR A 118 11.02 13.77 1.48
N HIS A 119 10.53 12.63 1.95
CA HIS A 119 11.25 11.70 2.81
C HIS A 119 11.45 10.32 2.15
N ALA A 120 11.35 10.22 0.82
CA ALA A 120 11.45 8.92 0.16
C ALA A 120 12.78 8.22 0.48
N GLY A 121 12.70 7.02 1.05
CA GLY A 121 13.85 6.24 1.52
C GLY A 121 14.19 6.41 3.00
N ASP A 122 13.61 7.40 3.69
CA ASP A 122 13.85 7.61 5.11
C ASP A 122 13.16 6.54 5.97
N SER A 123 13.66 6.34 7.19
CA SER A 123 12.93 5.56 8.20
C SER A 123 11.79 6.40 8.79
N PRO A 124 10.77 5.76 9.41
CA PRO A 124 9.76 6.51 10.15
C PRO A 124 10.37 7.41 11.22
N ASP A 125 9.66 8.48 11.57
CA ASP A 125 10.03 9.40 12.64
C ASP A 125 10.30 8.63 13.93
N SER A 126 11.39 8.96 14.63
CA SER A 126 11.81 8.26 15.84
C SER A 126 10.74 8.31 16.94
N ARG A 127 9.90 9.35 16.98
CA ARG A 127 8.77 9.47 17.90
C ARG A 127 7.64 8.50 17.54
N THR A 128 7.37 8.31 16.25
CA THR A 128 6.47 7.24 15.79
C THR A 128 7.00 5.87 16.21
N MET A 129 8.28 5.60 15.97
CA MET A 129 8.90 4.33 16.37
C MET A 129 8.86 4.12 17.89
N SER A 130 9.09 5.18 18.67
CA SER A 130 9.01 5.13 20.13
C SER A 130 7.60 4.77 20.61
N VAL A 131 6.55 5.41 20.08
CA VAL A 131 5.17 5.11 20.48
C VAL A 131 4.75 3.71 20.08
N LEU A 132 5.17 3.23 18.89
CA LEU A 132 4.95 1.85 18.47
C LEU A 132 5.63 0.85 19.43
N ALA A 133 6.88 1.11 19.80
CA ALA A 133 7.64 0.28 20.74
C ALA A 133 7.01 0.25 22.14
N ASP A 134 6.55 1.39 22.66
CA ASP A 134 5.83 1.48 23.96
C ASP A 134 4.57 0.60 23.98
N ASN A 135 3.99 0.34 22.81
CA ASN A 135 2.81 -0.49 22.63
C ASN A 135 3.13 -1.93 22.18
N GLY A 136 4.39 -2.34 22.25
CA GLY A 136 4.84 -3.71 21.96
C GLY A 136 5.21 -3.99 20.50
N LEU A 137 5.11 -3.00 19.60
CA LEU A 137 5.49 -3.13 18.19
C LEU A 137 6.97 -2.76 17.99
N THR A 138 7.86 -3.66 18.36
CA THR A 138 9.32 -3.41 18.37
C THR A 138 10.06 -3.87 17.11
N ASP A 139 9.40 -4.65 16.25
CA ASP A 139 9.97 -5.22 15.03
C ASP A 139 9.53 -4.49 13.74
N TYR A 140 8.74 -3.43 13.86
CA TYR A 140 8.25 -2.65 12.73
C TYR A 140 9.40 -2.02 11.94
N LYS A 141 9.38 -2.21 10.62
CA LYS A 141 10.37 -1.66 9.69
C LYS A 141 9.63 -1.11 8.49
N HIS A 142 9.99 0.11 8.12
CA HIS A 142 9.43 0.78 6.96
C HIS A 142 10.46 1.67 6.28
N ARG A 143 10.21 1.97 5.01
CA ARG A 143 10.94 2.97 4.25
C ARG A 143 9.94 3.84 3.54
N ALA A 144 10.01 5.13 3.84
CA ALA A 144 9.08 6.10 3.31
C ALA A 144 9.09 6.07 1.78
N ARG A 145 7.91 6.12 1.17
CA ARG A 145 7.73 6.10 -0.29
C ARG A 145 6.58 7.01 -0.71
N LYS A 146 6.64 7.50 -1.95
CA LYS A 146 5.51 8.21 -2.56
C LYS A 146 4.42 7.21 -2.98
N LEU A 147 3.18 7.67 -3.01
CA LEU A 147 2.07 7.06 -3.74
C LEU A 147 2.49 6.85 -5.20
N ARG A 148 2.30 5.63 -5.70
CA ARG A 148 2.68 5.20 -7.05
C ARG A 148 1.45 5.06 -7.92
N THR A 149 1.48 5.73 -9.06
CA THR A 149 0.37 5.78 -9.99
C THR A 149 0.81 5.18 -11.33
N PRO A 150 0.14 4.12 -11.84
CA PRO A 150 -1.15 3.58 -11.39
C PRO A 150 -1.08 2.44 -10.35
N GLU A 151 0.11 2.00 -9.97
CA GLU A 151 0.32 0.71 -9.32
C GLU A 151 -0.45 0.56 -8.01
N ASP A 152 -0.47 1.59 -7.16
CA ASP A 152 -1.18 1.52 -5.87
C ASP A 152 -2.71 1.47 -6.06
N PHE A 153 -3.26 2.16 -7.08
CA PHE A 153 -4.70 2.11 -7.38
C PHE A 153 -5.15 0.75 -7.94
N LEU A 154 -4.25 0.01 -8.57
CA LEU A 154 -4.51 -1.34 -9.09
C LEU A 154 -4.35 -2.42 -8.01
N ARG A 155 -3.44 -2.21 -7.04
CA ARG A 155 -3.08 -3.21 -6.03
C ARG A 155 -3.96 -3.19 -4.78
N PHE A 156 -4.40 -2.01 -4.36
CA PHE A 156 -5.09 -1.84 -3.09
C PHE A 156 -6.61 -1.72 -3.26
N ASP A 157 -7.35 -2.27 -2.30
CA ASP A 157 -8.81 -2.21 -2.21
C ASP A 157 -9.26 -1.01 -1.36
N TYR A 158 -8.46 -0.65 -0.36
CA TYR A 158 -8.69 0.51 0.50
C TYR A 158 -7.47 1.42 0.47
N ILE A 159 -7.67 2.69 0.09
CA ILE A 159 -6.64 3.72 0.10
C ILE A 159 -7.09 4.82 1.07
N LEU A 160 -6.38 4.92 2.20
CA LEU A 160 -6.86 5.60 3.39
C LEU A 160 -6.03 6.84 3.69
N GLY A 161 -6.60 8.01 3.43
CA GLY A 161 -6.00 9.30 3.78
C GLY A 161 -6.13 9.61 5.27
N MET A 162 -5.08 10.15 5.88
CA MET A 162 -5.09 10.49 7.32
C MET A 162 -5.89 11.76 7.63
N ASP A 163 -5.91 12.69 6.69
CA ASP A 163 -6.63 13.96 6.74
C ASP A 163 -7.35 14.23 5.40
N GLN A 164 -8.13 15.31 5.34
CA GLN A 164 -8.90 15.65 4.15
C GLN A 164 -8.01 16.09 2.98
N ASP A 165 -6.85 16.68 3.26
CA ASP A 165 -5.91 17.11 2.22
C ASP A 165 -5.29 15.89 1.53
N ASN A 166 -4.91 14.86 2.30
CA ASN A 166 -4.42 13.59 1.75
C ASN A 166 -5.49 12.94 0.87
N VAL A 167 -6.75 12.95 1.30
CA VAL A 167 -7.87 12.40 0.51
C VAL A 167 -8.05 13.17 -0.80
N VAL A 168 -7.94 14.50 -0.79
CA VAL A 168 -8.00 15.33 -2.00
C VAL A 168 -6.85 14.99 -2.95
N ASP A 169 -5.62 14.95 -2.43
CA ASP A 169 -4.41 14.61 -3.20
C ASP A 169 -4.52 13.23 -3.87
N ILE A 170 -4.94 12.20 -3.12
CA ILE A 170 -5.10 10.83 -3.64
C ILE A 170 -6.13 10.81 -4.76
N ARG A 171 -7.28 11.48 -4.57
CA ARG A 171 -8.34 11.55 -5.60
C ARG A 171 -7.86 12.28 -6.85
N ASP A 172 -7.05 13.31 -6.70
CA ASP A 172 -6.50 14.03 -7.85
C ASP A 172 -5.48 13.19 -8.62
N GLU A 173 -4.64 12.40 -7.94
CA GLU A 173 -3.78 11.41 -8.59
C GLU A 173 -4.60 10.33 -9.32
N ALA A 174 -5.70 9.85 -8.72
CA ALA A 174 -6.61 8.90 -9.36
C ALA A 174 -7.23 9.48 -10.64
N LYS A 175 -7.73 10.72 -10.60
CA LYS A 175 -8.28 11.41 -11.79
C LYS A 175 -7.21 11.61 -12.87
N LYS A 176 -5.98 11.98 -12.50
CA LYS A 176 -4.87 12.13 -13.45
C LYS A 176 -4.54 10.79 -14.12
N ALA A 177 -4.54 9.69 -13.37
CA ALA A 177 -4.34 8.35 -13.89
C ALA A 177 -5.45 7.92 -14.85
N ALA A 178 -6.70 8.18 -14.48
CA ALA A 178 -7.86 7.84 -15.29
C ALA A 178 -7.92 8.63 -16.60
N LYS A 179 -7.57 9.93 -16.57
CA LYS A 179 -7.42 10.76 -17.78
C LYS A 179 -6.37 10.21 -18.76
N LYS A 180 -5.38 9.48 -18.25
CA LYS A 180 -4.35 8.80 -19.05
C LYS A 180 -4.76 7.38 -19.47
N GLY A 181 -5.97 6.92 -19.12
CA GLY A 181 -6.44 5.56 -19.39
C GLY A 181 -5.73 4.47 -18.58
N LEU A 182 -5.05 4.82 -17.49
CA LEU A 182 -4.26 3.86 -16.70
C LEU A 182 -5.09 3.11 -15.66
N VAL A 183 -6.22 3.68 -15.24
CA VAL A 183 -7.17 3.11 -14.28
C VAL A 183 -8.60 3.53 -14.63
N ASN A 184 -9.60 2.77 -14.19
CA ASN A 184 -10.98 3.22 -14.18
C ASN A 184 -11.18 4.29 -13.08
N GLN A 185 -11.78 5.43 -13.42
CA GLN A 185 -11.96 6.53 -12.47
C GLN A 185 -12.90 6.19 -11.32
N GLU A 186 -14.04 5.58 -11.61
CA GLU A 186 -15.07 5.25 -10.63
C GLU A 186 -14.54 4.23 -9.63
N GLU A 187 -13.91 3.16 -10.14
CA GLU A 187 -13.28 2.13 -9.31
C GLU A 187 -12.14 2.71 -8.46
N ALA A 188 -11.28 3.55 -9.04
CA ALA A 188 -10.16 4.15 -8.30
C ALA A 188 -10.66 5.10 -7.19
N LEU A 189 -11.69 5.92 -7.46
CA LEU A 189 -12.25 6.85 -6.47
C LEU A 189 -13.05 6.13 -5.38
N ALA A 190 -13.73 5.04 -5.70
CA ALA A 190 -14.51 4.25 -4.75
C ALA A 190 -13.65 3.64 -3.63
N LYS A 191 -12.36 3.41 -3.89
CA LYS A 191 -11.38 2.88 -2.92
C LYS A 191 -10.84 3.94 -1.95
N VAL A 192 -11.08 5.23 -2.19
CA VAL A 192 -10.43 6.33 -1.46
C VAL A 192 -11.32 6.87 -0.35
N HIS A 193 -10.86 6.70 0.89
CA HIS A 193 -11.59 7.10 2.10
C HIS A 193 -10.70 7.90 3.06
N LEU A 194 -11.35 8.72 3.91
CA LEU A 194 -10.71 9.26 5.10
C LEU A 194 -10.61 8.15 6.14
N TYR A 195 -9.45 7.90 6.73
CA TYR A 195 -9.29 6.74 7.63
C TYR A 195 -10.25 6.80 8.84
N GLY A 196 -10.48 7.99 9.38
CA GLY A 196 -11.42 8.18 10.49
C GLY A 196 -12.88 7.89 10.17
N SER A 197 -13.28 7.64 8.91
CA SER A 197 -14.62 7.11 8.63
C SER A 197 -14.83 5.71 9.22
N PHE A 198 -13.75 4.99 9.51
CA PHE A 198 -13.79 3.62 10.04
C PHE A 198 -13.58 3.58 11.55
N GLY A 199 -14.54 4.05 12.35
CA GLY A 199 -14.43 4.01 13.82
C GLY A 199 -13.95 5.30 14.47
N GLY A 200 -13.96 6.40 13.72
CA GLY A 200 -13.92 7.75 14.27
C GLY A 200 -15.15 8.07 15.13
N LYS A 201 -14.97 9.03 16.06
CA LYS A 201 -16.07 9.64 16.82
C LYS A 201 -17.09 10.33 15.92
N SER A 202 -16.65 10.69 14.71
CA SER A 202 -17.50 11.10 13.60
C SER A 202 -16.92 10.55 12.29
N GLN A 203 -17.76 10.49 11.26
CA GLN A 203 -17.34 10.12 9.90
C GLN A 203 -16.31 11.07 9.27
N LYS A 204 -16.02 12.20 9.92
CA LYS A 204 -15.11 13.25 9.47
C LYS A 204 -13.91 13.42 10.40
N GLU A 205 -13.72 12.53 11.38
CA GLU A 205 -12.57 12.62 12.28
C GLU A 205 -11.28 12.44 11.47
N GLN A 206 -10.34 13.37 11.63
CA GLN A 206 -9.03 13.32 10.97
C GLN A 206 -7.96 12.94 11.99
N VAL A 207 -6.92 12.27 11.52
CA VAL A 207 -5.73 12.00 12.34
C VAL A 207 -4.92 13.28 12.43
N GLN A 208 -4.78 13.84 13.63
CA GLN A 208 -4.04 15.07 13.85
C GLN A 208 -2.58 14.86 13.44
N ASP A 209 -1.98 15.81 12.72
CA ASP A 209 -0.57 15.71 12.35
C ASP A 209 0.33 16.02 13.56
N PRO A 210 1.08 15.04 14.08
CA PRO A 210 1.89 15.26 15.27
C PRO A 210 3.27 15.86 14.93
N TYR A 211 3.60 16.05 13.64
CA TYR A 211 4.97 16.34 13.21
C TYR A 211 5.58 17.58 13.89
N TYR A 212 4.79 18.66 13.98
CA TYR A 212 5.18 19.93 14.63
C TYR A 212 4.93 19.95 16.14
N GLY A 213 4.39 18.87 16.71
CA GLY A 213 4.03 18.75 18.11
C GLY A 213 5.06 18.00 18.96
N ALA A 214 4.80 17.99 20.27
CA ALA A 214 5.51 17.16 21.23
C ALA A 214 5.05 15.69 21.15
N ARG A 215 5.66 14.82 21.98
CA ARG A 215 5.36 13.37 22.03
C ARG A 215 3.87 13.07 22.25
N ASP A 216 3.16 13.89 23.03
CA ASP A 216 1.74 13.68 23.30
C ASP A 216 0.88 13.63 22.03
N GLY A 217 1.26 14.40 20.99
CA GLY A 217 0.58 14.35 19.70
C GLY A 217 0.70 12.99 19.02
N PHE A 218 1.83 12.30 19.17
CA PHE A 218 2.04 10.96 18.63
C PHE A 218 1.20 9.92 19.38
N THR A 219 1.06 10.05 20.70
CA THR A 219 0.18 9.19 21.51
C THR A 219 -1.28 9.36 21.11
N ILE A 220 -1.74 10.62 20.93
CA ILE A 220 -3.11 10.90 20.45
C ILE A 220 -3.33 10.27 19.07
N ALA A 221 -2.37 10.43 18.14
CA ALA A 221 -2.46 9.81 16.82
C ALA A 221 -2.54 8.27 16.93
N TYR A 222 -1.74 7.65 17.80
CA TYR A 222 -1.79 6.21 18.03
C TYR A 222 -3.17 5.74 18.52
N ASP A 223 -3.77 6.47 19.46
CA ASP A 223 -5.11 6.14 19.99
C ASP A 223 -6.19 6.26 18.92
N GLN A 224 -6.11 7.30 18.07
CA GLN A 224 -6.99 7.44 16.90
C GLN A 224 -6.84 6.24 15.96
N LEU A 225 -5.60 5.94 15.54
CA LEU A 225 -5.28 4.87 14.60
C LEU A 225 -5.65 3.48 15.13
N SER A 226 -5.51 3.25 16.44
CA SER A 226 -5.92 2.01 17.09
C SER A 226 -7.42 1.79 17.05
N ARG A 227 -8.21 2.84 17.29
CA ARG A 227 -9.68 2.76 17.12
C ARG A 227 -10.04 2.58 15.66
N PHE A 228 -9.40 3.31 14.76
CA PHE A 228 -9.74 3.27 13.35
C PHE A 228 -9.44 1.89 12.74
N SER A 229 -8.34 1.27 13.17
CA SER A 229 -7.95 -0.08 12.76
C SER A 229 -9.00 -1.13 13.13
N LYS A 230 -9.51 -1.07 14.37
CA LYS A 230 -10.58 -1.98 14.82
C LYS A 230 -11.88 -1.75 14.05
N GLY A 231 -12.23 -0.49 13.79
CA GLY A 231 -13.40 -0.13 12.99
C GLY A 231 -13.30 -0.60 11.53
N LEU A 232 -12.10 -0.51 10.94
CA LEU A 232 -11.84 -0.98 9.58
C LEU A 232 -11.96 -2.50 9.48
N VAL A 233 -11.41 -3.26 10.43
CA VAL A 233 -11.57 -4.73 10.46
C VAL A 233 -13.05 -5.10 10.51
N ALA A 234 -13.82 -4.51 11.43
CA ALA A 234 -15.26 -4.78 11.54
C ALA A 234 -16.02 -4.41 10.24
N HIS A 235 -15.64 -3.33 9.58
CA HIS A 235 -16.21 -2.96 8.28
C HIS A 235 -15.91 -4.01 7.20
N ILE A 236 -14.67 -4.46 7.10
CA ILE A 236 -14.24 -5.49 6.13
C ILE A 236 -14.98 -6.81 6.36
N GLU A 237 -15.14 -7.22 7.62
CA GLU A 237 -15.93 -8.41 7.98
C GLU A 237 -17.40 -8.28 7.55
N GLN A 238 -18.00 -7.10 7.73
CA GLN A 238 -19.38 -6.82 7.32
C GLN A 238 -19.57 -6.78 5.80
N GLU A 239 -18.60 -6.25 5.04
CA GLU A 239 -18.63 -6.31 3.57
C GLU A 239 -18.47 -7.75 3.09
N ALA A 240 -17.52 -8.51 3.66
CA ALA A 240 -17.31 -9.91 3.33
C ALA A 240 -18.57 -10.77 3.59
N ALA A 241 -19.23 -10.56 4.74
CA ALA A 241 -20.48 -11.26 5.05
C ALA A 241 -21.62 -10.90 4.08
N ARG A 242 -21.73 -9.63 3.67
CA ARG A 242 -22.72 -9.19 2.67
C ARG A 242 -22.49 -9.81 1.30
N ASP A 243 -21.25 -9.92 0.86
CA ASP A 243 -20.93 -10.49 -0.45
C ASP A 243 -21.20 -12.00 -0.50
N LEU A 244 -20.95 -12.71 0.60
CA LEU A 244 -21.32 -14.13 0.74
C LEU A 244 -22.85 -14.32 0.73
N GLY A 245 -23.59 -13.44 1.40
CA GLY A 245 -25.05 -13.45 1.42
C GLY A 245 -25.69 -13.18 0.05
N LYS A 246 -25.07 -12.35 -0.79
CA LYS A 246 -25.54 -12.10 -2.17
C LYS A 246 -25.21 -13.25 -3.13
N THR A 247 -24.16 -14.01 -2.86
CA THR A 247 -23.73 -15.13 -3.72
C THR A 247 -24.58 -16.40 -3.48
N THR A 248 -25.25 -16.48 -2.33
CA THR A 248 -26.06 -17.63 -1.91
C THR A 248 -27.57 -17.46 -2.12
N ALA A 249 -28.02 -16.27 -2.54
CA ALA A 249 -29.41 -15.94 -2.84
C ALA A 249 -29.64 -15.87 -4.36
#